data_AF-A0A0G0WNF2-F1
#
_entry.id   AF-A0A0G0WNF2-F1
#
_cell.length_a   1.000
_cell.length_b   1.000
_cell.length_c   1.000
_cell.angle_alpha   90.00
_cell.angle_beta   90.00
_cell.angle_gamma   90.00
#
_symmetry.space_group_name_H-M   'P 1'
#
loop_
_entity.id
_entity.type
_entity.pdbx_description
1 polymer ?
#
loop_
_entity_poly.entity_id
_entity_poly.type
_entity_poly.pdbx_seq_one_letter_code
_entity_poly.pdbx_strand_id
1 'polypeptide(L)'
;MKHTFSYAKTGLWYRPIIPVALKFNRIEFNYLALLDSGADFNIFHSDIAKILKIDLLKLKNPVNFSGISGKGVGYFTSIDIGIGNNFINTPVVFSDDISDNGYGILGQQGFFNKYKIEFDYKARKINLTSPSI
;
A
#
# COMPACT_ATOMS: atom_id res chain seq x y z
N MET A 1 -1.15 -6.77 17.71
CA MET A 1 -1.96 -7.83 17.07
C MET A 1 -1.11 -8.55 16.02
N LYS A 2 -1.31 -9.86 15.81
CA LYS A 2 -0.61 -10.64 14.78
C LYS A 2 -1.61 -11.14 13.74
N HIS A 3 -1.25 -11.04 12.46
CA HIS A 3 -2.01 -11.56 11.33
C HIS A 3 -1.10 -12.47 10.51
N THR A 4 -1.65 -13.57 10.00
CA THR A 4 -0.95 -14.45 9.07
C THR A 4 -1.72 -14.49 7.75
N PHE A 5 -1.01 -14.25 6.66
CA PHE A 5 -1.55 -14.32 5.30
C PHE A 5 -0.80 -15.38 4.50
N SER A 6 -1.46 -15.93 3.48
CA SER A 6 -0.80 -16.73 2.47
C SER A 6 -0.30 -15.85 1.34
N TYR A 7 0.81 -16.23 0.71
CA TYR A 7 1.19 -15.60 -0.56
C TYR A 7 0.10 -15.83 -1.61
N ALA A 8 -0.21 -14.78 -2.38
CA ALA A 8 -1.13 -14.86 -3.50
C ALA A 8 -0.45 -15.48 -4.73
N LYS A 9 -1.13 -16.36 -5.45
CA LYS A 9 -0.64 -16.89 -6.73
C LYS A 9 -0.97 -15.91 -7.85
N THR A 10 0.04 -15.35 -8.49
CA THR A 10 -0.09 -14.40 -9.62
C THR A 10 0.63 -14.96 -10.84
N GLY A 11 -0.11 -15.47 -11.82
CA GLY A 11 0.45 -16.21 -12.94
C GLY A 11 1.21 -17.46 -12.47
N LEU A 12 2.49 -17.55 -12.84
CA LEU A 12 3.38 -18.66 -12.46
C LEU A 12 4.02 -18.50 -11.07
N TRP A 13 3.95 -17.31 -10.46
CA TRP A 13 4.71 -16.97 -9.26
C TRP A 13 3.81 -16.69 -8.06
N TYR A 14 4.37 -16.79 -6.87
CA TYR A 14 3.71 -16.38 -5.62
C TYR A 14 4.22 -15.01 -5.20
N ARG A 15 3.31 -14.13 -4.76
CA ARG A 15 3.66 -12.77 -4.33
C ARG A 15 3.05 -12.41 -2.98
N PRO A 16 3.72 -11.57 -2.18
CA PRO A 16 3.27 -11.20 -0.85
C PRO A 16 2.18 -10.10 -0.91
N ILE A 17 1.02 -10.46 -1.44
CA ILE A 17 -0.12 -9.55 -1.59
C ILE A 17 -1.09 -9.82 -0.43
N ILE A 18 -1.49 -8.77 0.27
CA ILE A 18 -2.41 -8.84 1.41
C ILE A 18 -3.63 -7.94 1.18
N PRO A 19 -4.81 -8.29 1.75
CA PRO A 19 -5.93 -7.38 1.81
C PRO A 19 -5.67 -6.25 2.79
N VAL A 20 -6.05 -5.03 2.39
CA VAL A 20 -6.02 -3.82 3.21
C VAL A 20 -7.34 -3.06 3.07
N ALA A 21 -7.75 -2.39 4.14
CA ALA A 21 -8.80 -1.37 4.07
C ALA A 21 -8.13 0.00 3.88
N LEU A 22 -8.54 0.75 2.86
CA LEU A 22 -8.09 2.12 2.62
C LEU A 22 -9.21 3.06 3.05
N LYS A 23 -8.91 4.00 3.94
CA LYS A 23 -9.93 4.86 4.52
C LYS A 23 -9.51 6.33 4.50
N PHE A 24 -10.45 7.18 4.09
CA PHE A 24 -10.32 8.62 4.15
C PHE A 24 -11.67 9.24 4.56
N ASN A 25 -11.65 10.03 5.63
CA ASN A 25 -12.88 10.54 6.25
C ASN A 25 -13.88 9.42 6.59
N ARG A 26 -15.03 9.40 5.91
CA ARG A 26 -16.12 8.42 6.12
C ARG A 26 -16.17 7.32 5.06
N ILE A 27 -15.22 7.32 4.12
CA ILE A 27 -15.18 6.37 3.02
C ILE A 27 -14.09 5.34 3.31
N GLU A 28 -14.48 4.08 3.23
CA GLU A 28 -13.59 2.93 3.38
C GLU A 28 -13.73 2.04 2.14
N PHE A 29 -12.60 1.57 1.62
CA PHE A 29 -12.53 0.76 0.41
C PHE A 29 -11.53 -0.37 0.61
N ASN A 30 -11.99 -1.62 0.43
CA ASN A 30 -11.11 -2.78 0.52
C ASN A 30 -10.32 -2.95 -0.78
N TYR A 31 -9.02 -3.17 -0.64
CA TYR A 31 -8.12 -3.31 -1.76
C TYR A 31 -7.05 -4.35 -1.48
N LEU A 32 -6.31 -4.73 -2.52
CA LEU A 32 -5.19 -5.66 -2.42
C LEU A 32 -3.90 -4.88 -2.64
N ALA A 33 -2.89 -5.15 -1.81
CA ALA A 33 -1.61 -4.46 -1.89
C ALA A 33 -0.44 -5.43 -1.73
N LEU A 34 0.58 -5.24 -2.57
CA LEU A 34 1.86 -5.91 -2.52
C LEU A 34 2.70 -5.31 -1.40
N LEU A 35 3.24 -6.17 -0.53
CA LEU A 35 4.29 -5.77 0.41
C LEU A 35 5.62 -5.72 -0.32
N ASP A 36 6.22 -4.53 -0.42
CA ASP A 36 7.49 -4.33 -1.14
C ASP A 36 8.44 -3.43 -0.34
N SER A 37 9.42 -4.04 0.32
CA SER A 37 10.46 -3.29 1.05
C SER A 37 11.38 -2.49 0.12
N GLY A 38 11.38 -2.78 -1.19
CA GLY A 38 12.13 -2.04 -2.19
C GLY A 38 11.49 -0.70 -2.57
N ALA A 39 10.24 -0.46 -2.18
CA ALA A 39 9.55 0.81 -2.39
C ALA A 39 9.72 1.74 -1.18
N ASP A 40 10.08 3.00 -1.42
CA ASP A 40 10.22 3.99 -0.36
C ASP A 40 8.87 4.34 0.28
N PHE A 41 7.80 4.42 -0.51
CA PHE A 41 6.47 4.87 -0.06
C PHE A 41 5.39 3.82 -0.32
N ASN A 42 4.26 3.99 0.36
CA ASN A 42 3.01 3.36 -0.04
C ASN A 42 2.50 4.03 -1.32
N ILE A 43 2.13 3.26 -2.34
CA ILE A 43 1.73 3.79 -3.65
C ILE A 43 0.43 3.12 -4.08
N PHE A 44 -0.54 3.90 -4.55
CA PHE A 44 -1.82 3.41 -5.07
C PHE A 44 -2.16 4.13 -6.38
N HIS A 45 -2.94 3.46 -7.23
CA HIS A 45 -3.42 4.08 -8.47
C HIS A 45 -4.31 5.29 -8.15
N SER A 46 -4.25 6.36 -8.96
CA SER A 46 -5.03 7.58 -8.69
C SER A 46 -6.54 7.37 -8.71
N ASP A 47 -7.03 6.31 -9.35
CA ASP A 47 -8.46 5.95 -9.29
C ASP A 47 -8.94 5.65 -7.87
N ILE A 48 -8.05 5.16 -7.00
CA ILE A 48 -8.36 4.96 -5.58
C ILE A 48 -8.63 6.31 -4.91
N ALA A 49 -7.92 7.38 -5.28
CA ALA A 49 -8.20 8.72 -4.78
C ALA A 49 -9.60 9.19 -5.18
N LYS A 50 -10.05 8.88 -6.40
CA LYS A 50 -11.42 9.18 -6.87
C LYS A 50 -12.46 8.45 -6.02
N ILE A 51 -12.24 7.16 -5.74
CA ILE A 51 -13.12 6.34 -4.88
C ILE A 51 -13.20 6.93 -3.47
N LEU A 52 -12.05 7.32 -2.90
CA LEU A 52 -11.95 7.93 -1.57
C LEU A 52 -12.39 9.40 -1.53
N LYS A 53 -12.82 9.98 -2.67
CA LYS A 53 -13.19 11.39 -2.84
C LYS A 53 -12.07 12.36 -2.40
N ILE A 54 -10.83 12.00 -2.70
CA ILE A 54 -9.65 12.85 -2.52
C ILE A 54 -9.43 13.63 -3.82
N ASP A 55 -9.47 14.95 -3.71
CA ASP A 55 -9.21 15.86 -4.84
C ASP A 55 -7.70 16.06 -5.02
N LEU A 56 -7.09 15.24 -5.87
CA LEU A 56 -5.64 15.27 -6.12
C LEU A 56 -5.16 16.63 -6.67
N LEU A 57 -6.01 17.38 -7.37
CA LEU A 57 -5.67 18.70 -7.92
C LEU A 57 -5.47 19.76 -6.83
N LYS A 58 -6.01 19.52 -5.62
CA LYS A 58 -5.81 20.41 -4.47
C LYS A 58 -4.59 20.06 -3.63
N LEU A 59 -3.95 18.92 -3.90
CA LEU A 59 -2.73 18.53 -3.20
C LEU A 59 -1.56 19.35 -3.75
N LYS A 60 -0.98 20.19 -2.89
CA LYS A 60 0.21 20.97 -3.23
C LYS A 60 1.41 20.02 -3.24
N ASN A 61 2.18 20.04 -4.32
CA ASN A 61 3.43 19.33 -4.56
C ASN A 61 3.27 17.93 -5.21
N PRO A 62 3.14 17.87 -6.55
CA PRO A 62 3.48 16.63 -7.26
C PRO A 62 4.94 16.30 -6.95
N VAL A 63 5.18 15.08 -6.49
CA VAL A 63 6.52 14.57 -6.24
C VAL A 63 6.91 13.71 -7.42
N ASN A 64 8.06 14.02 -8.00
CA ASN A 64 8.71 13.11 -8.93
C ASN A 64 9.29 11.97 -8.10
N PHE A 65 8.80 10.76 -8.29
CA PHE A 65 9.43 9.57 -7.75
C PHE A 65 10.07 8.79 -8.90
N SER A 66 11.25 8.24 -8.65
CA SER A 66 12.04 7.49 -9.64
C SER A 66 11.95 6.01 -9.34
N GLY A 67 11.49 5.22 -10.32
CA GLY A 67 11.58 3.77 -10.32
C GLY A 67 12.45 3.25 -11.46
N ILE A 68 12.40 1.93 -11.71
CA ILE A 68 13.16 1.27 -12.81
C ILE A 68 12.68 1.75 -14.19
N SER A 69 11.43 2.23 -14.31
CA SER A 69 10.78 2.63 -15.57
C SER A 69 10.82 4.14 -15.89
N GLY A 70 11.38 5.00 -15.03
CA GLY A 70 11.49 6.45 -15.29
C GLY A 70 10.99 7.35 -14.16
N LYS A 71 10.76 8.63 -14.47
CA LYS A 71 10.17 9.63 -13.57
C LYS A 71 8.65 9.53 -13.65
N GLY A 72 8.01 9.13 -12.56
CA GLY A 72 6.55 9.19 -12.42
C GLY A 72 6.10 10.41 -11.63
N VAL A 73 4.88 10.88 -11.89
CA VAL A 73 4.26 11.97 -11.11
C VAL A 73 3.37 11.35 -10.04
N GLY A 74 3.64 11.69 -8.79
CA GLY A 74 2.87 11.22 -7.64
C GLY A 74 2.30 12.36 -6.81
N TYR A 75 1.13 12.16 -6.22
CA TYR A 75 0.48 13.10 -5.32
C TYR A 75 0.51 12.56 -3.89
N PHE A 76 1.16 13.29 -3.00
CA PHE A 76 1.27 12.90 -1.59
C PHE A 76 0.04 13.34 -0.78
N THR A 77 -0.44 12.43 0.05
CA THR A 77 -1.42 12.73 1.12
C THR A 77 -1.28 11.70 2.24
N SER A 78 -2.09 11.82 3.29
CA SER A 78 -2.22 10.81 4.32
C SER A 78 -3.62 10.21 4.29
N ILE A 79 -3.69 8.88 4.38
CA ILE A 79 -4.94 8.12 4.56
C ILE A 79 -4.75 7.12 5.69
N ASP A 80 -5.86 6.54 6.16
CA ASP A 80 -5.80 5.42 7.08
C ASP A 80 -5.68 4.11 6.29
N ILE A 81 -4.66 3.30 6.59
CA ILE A 81 -4.52 1.93 6.08
C ILE A 81 -4.82 0.94 7.20
N GLY A 82 -5.78 0.06 6.95
CA GLY A 82 -6.32 -0.90 7.90
C GLY A 82 -5.92 -2.34 7.62
N ILE A 83 -5.55 -3.07 8.67
CA ILE A 83 -5.41 -4.53 8.69
C ILE A 83 -6.39 -5.09 9.72
N GLY A 84 -7.47 -5.71 9.24
CA GLY A 84 -8.62 -6.04 10.09
C GLY A 84 -9.19 -4.75 10.69
N ASN A 85 -9.29 -4.68 12.02
CA ASN A 85 -9.83 -3.52 12.73
C ASN A 85 -8.75 -2.50 13.15
N ASN A 86 -7.48 -2.71 12.81
CA ASN A 86 -6.38 -1.82 13.20
C ASN A 86 -6.04 -0.89 12.04
N PHE A 87 -6.21 0.41 12.24
CA PHE A 87 -5.90 1.43 11.24
C PHE A 87 -4.69 2.26 11.68
N ILE A 88 -3.86 2.60 10.69
CA ILE A 88 -2.75 3.54 10.87
C ILE A 88 -2.90 4.71 9.89
N ASN A 89 -2.91 5.95 10.41
CA ASN A 89 -2.82 7.12 9.54
C ASN A 89 -1.40 7.23 8.98
N THR A 90 -1.25 7.29 7.66
CA THR A 90 0.05 7.08 7.03
C THR A 90 0.18 7.77 5.67
N PRO A 91 1.38 8.26 5.30
CA PRO A 91 1.58 8.86 3.99
C PRO A 91 1.43 7.83 2.88
N VAL A 92 0.81 8.27 1.78
CA VAL A 92 0.64 7.52 0.54
C VAL A 92 0.89 8.43 -0.65
N VAL A 93 1.28 7.80 -1.76
CA VAL A 93 1.42 8.43 -3.06
C VAL A 93 0.33 7.88 -3.97
N PHE A 94 -0.45 8.78 -4.58
CA PHE A 94 -1.33 8.42 -5.70
C PHE A 94 -0.63 8.72 -7.01
N SER A 95 -0.59 7.76 -7.93
CA SER A 95 0.04 7.92 -9.24
C SER A 95 -0.65 7.07 -10.30
N ASP A 96 -0.72 7.57 -11.52
CA ASP A 96 -1.19 6.82 -12.69
C ASP A 96 -0.10 5.87 -13.24
N ASP A 97 1.15 6.02 -12.79
CA ASP A 97 2.31 5.28 -13.30
C ASP A 97 2.54 3.93 -12.59
N ILE A 98 1.71 3.58 -11.60
CA ILE A 98 1.75 2.24 -11.00
C ILE A 98 1.07 1.26 -11.95
N SER A 99 1.77 0.17 -12.29
CA SER A 99 1.28 -0.81 -13.26
C SER A 99 -0.15 -1.27 -12.96
N ASP A 100 -1.00 -1.36 -13.99
CA ASP A 100 -2.39 -1.85 -13.96
C ASP A 100 -2.57 -3.31 -13.50
N ASN A 101 -1.53 -3.93 -12.93
CA ASN A 101 -1.55 -5.28 -12.37
C ASN A 101 -2.56 -5.44 -11.19
N GLY A 102 -3.26 -4.37 -10.81
CA GLY A 102 -4.45 -4.41 -9.95
C GLY A 102 -4.19 -4.35 -8.45
N TYR A 103 -2.96 -4.02 -8.03
CA TYR A 103 -2.58 -3.98 -6.61
C TYR A 103 -1.89 -2.67 -6.25
N GLY A 104 -2.11 -2.18 -5.03
CA GLY A 104 -1.30 -1.13 -4.43
C GLY A 104 0.07 -1.66 -4.01
N ILE A 105 0.97 -0.77 -3.60
CA ILE A 105 2.26 -1.10 -3.00
C ILE A 105 2.29 -0.54 -1.58
N LEU A 106 2.74 -1.36 -0.64
CA LEU A 106 3.04 -0.95 0.74
C LEU A 106 4.56 -0.93 0.90
N GLY A 107 5.10 0.25 1.19
CA GLY A 107 6.53 0.52 1.21
C GLY A 107 7.10 0.83 2.58
N GLN A 108 8.34 1.31 2.59
CA GLN A 108 9.12 1.61 3.80
C GLN A 108 8.46 2.67 4.69
N GLN A 109 8.21 3.85 4.12
CA GLN A 109 7.68 4.99 4.83
C GLN A 109 6.17 4.86 4.98
N GLY A 110 5.76 4.48 6.18
CA GLY A 110 4.38 4.46 6.60
C GLY A 110 3.77 3.07 6.74
N PHE A 111 4.40 2.01 6.25
CA PHE A 111 3.93 0.64 6.48
C PHE A 111 5.01 -0.24 7.11
N PHE A 112 6.12 -0.49 6.42
CA PHE A 112 7.21 -1.32 6.95
C PHE A 112 7.91 -0.71 8.17
N ASN A 113 7.95 0.63 8.30
CA ASN A 113 8.45 1.28 9.51
C ASN A 113 7.47 1.24 10.71
N LYS A 114 6.22 0.80 10.51
CA LYS A 114 5.20 0.68 11.56
C LYS A 114 4.88 -0.77 11.91
N TYR A 115 4.93 -1.67 10.95
CA TYR A 115 4.64 -3.09 11.12
C TYR A 115 5.91 -3.94 11.06
N LYS A 116 6.02 -4.93 11.95
CA LYS A 116 6.99 -6.00 11.76
C LYS A 116 6.42 -7.00 10.74
N ILE A 117 7.15 -7.22 9.64
CA ILE A 117 6.75 -8.10 8.56
C ILE A 117 7.77 -9.24 8.42
N GLU A 118 7.30 -10.47 8.38
CA GLU A 118 8.12 -11.66 8.22
C GLU A 118 7.63 -12.47 7.01
N PHE A 119 8.54 -12.72 6.07
CA PHE A 119 8.27 -13.43 4.83
C PHE A 119 8.84 -14.85 4.89
N ASP A 120 7.97 -15.86 4.75
CA ASP A 120 8.36 -17.25 4.53
C ASP A 120 7.86 -17.70 3.15
N TYR A 121 8.70 -17.51 2.13
CA TYR A 121 8.37 -17.88 0.76
C TYR A 121 8.21 -19.40 0.59
N LYS A 122 9.01 -20.19 1.32
CA LYS A 122 8.99 -21.66 1.22
C LYS A 122 7.67 -22.21 1.74
N ALA A 123 7.21 -21.73 2.90
CA ALA A 123 5.91 -22.07 3.45
C ALA A 123 4.74 -21.27 2.83
N ARG A 124 5.03 -20.28 1.99
CA ARG A 124 4.08 -19.34 1.39
C ARG A 124 3.25 -18.60 2.45
N LYS A 125 3.91 -18.16 3.52
CA LYS A 125 3.28 -17.45 4.65
C LYS A 125 3.91 -16.08 4.87
N ILE A 126 3.08 -15.14 5.24
CA ILE A 126 3.47 -13.78 5.64
C ILE A 126 2.94 -13.60 7.05
N ASN A 127 3.79 -13.22 7.99
CA ASN A 127 3.35 -12.82 9.32
C ASN A 127 3.51 -11.30 9.46
N LEU A 128 2.43 -10.65 9.88
CA LEU A 128 2.37 -9.21 10.11
C LEU A 128 2.06 -8.98 11.59
N THR A 129 2.93 -8.24 12.28
CA THR A 129 2.69 -7.83 13.67
C THR A 129 2.50 -6.32 13.72
N SER A 130 1.35 -5.89 14.25
CA SER A 130 1.03 -4.48 14.45
C SER A 130 1.99 -3.81 15.44
N PRO A 131 2.17 -2.49 15.36
CA PRO A 131 2.87 -1.77 16.40
C PRO A 131 2.20 -2.00 17.75
N SER A 132 3.00 -2.02 18.82
CA SER A 132 2.49 -1.86 20.18
C SER A 132 2.02 -0.41 20.30
N ILE A 133 0.73 -0.23 20.58
CA ILE A 133 0.17 1.09 20.92
C ILE A 133 0.62 1.45 22.33
#